data_AF-A0A438IP15-F1
#
_entry.id   AF-A0A438IP15-F1
#
_cell.length_a   1.000
_cell.length_b   1.000
_cell.length_c   1.000
_cell.angle_alpha   90.00
_cell.angle_beta   90.00
_cell.angle_gamma   90.00
#
_symmetry.space_group_name_H-M   'P 1'
#
loop_
_entity.id
_entity.type
_entity.pdbx_description
1 polymer ?
#
loop_
_entity_poly.entity_id
_entity_poly.type
_entity_poly.pdbx_seq_one_letter_code
_entity_poly.pdbx_strand_id
1 'polypeptide(L)'
;MTSRSGSGTATGSGVAGQDPAWKHCTLVEGNKNGTICNYCGLLIKSGGITRFKFHLSYIDPHSNAKKCPRVPPEICILMSEMLIELQFEPPKLHNGINNNMKHLWETSVKQVSRHVLVMHRGR
;
A
#
# COMPACT_ATOMS: atom_id res chain seq x y z
N MET A 1 -5.55 -46.12 -3.02
CA MET A 1 -5.81 -45.61 -4.38
C MET A 1 -5.99 -44.11 -4.28
N THR A 2 -5.39 -43.42 -5.24
CA THR A 2 -5.08 -42.00 -5.26
C THR A 2 -6.30 -41.09 -5.43
N SER A 3 -6.08 -39.82 -5.11
CA SER A 3 -6.66 -38.64 -5.77
C SER A 3 -8.00 -38.11 -5.28
N ARG A 4 -7.93 -36.90 -4.69
CA ARG A 4 -8.74 -35.78 -5.17
C ARG A 4 -8.06 -34.46 -4.85
N SER A 5 -7.26 -34.02 -5.82
CA SER A 5 -6.80 -32.66 -6.00
C SER A 5 -8.00 -31.73 -6.03
N GLY A 6 -8.11 -30.84 -5.04
CA GLY A 6 -9.06 -29.73 -5.03
C GLY A 6 -8.28 -28.44 -5.21
N SER A 7 -8.13 -28.03 -6.46
CA SER A 7 -7.48 -26.81 -6.91
C SER A 7 -8.04 -25.59 -6.20
N GLY A 8 -7.27 -24.98 -5.31
CA GLY A 8 -7.53 -23.64 -4.79
C GLY A 8 -7.18 -22.60 -5.85
N THR A 9 -8.05 -22.45 -6.86
CA THR A 9 -7.98 -21.34 -7.80
C THR A 9 -8.09 -20.03 -7.04
N ALA A 10 -7.08 -19.20 -7.25
CA ALA A 10 -6.99 -17.84 -6.80
C ALA A 10 -8.14 -16.96 -7.33
N THR A 11 -8.41 -15.91 -6.57
CA THR A 11 -8.93 -14.60 -7.01
C THR A 11 -10.43 -14.52 -7.32
N GLY A 12 -11.13 -13.62 -6.62
CA GLY A 12 -12.50 -13.28 -6.99
C GLY A 12 -13.23 -12.33 -6.05
N SER A 13 -12.68 -11.14 -5.78
CA SER A 13 -13.53 -9.96 -5.60
C SER A 13 -13.31 -9.12 -6.86
N GLY A 14 -14.23 -9.23 -7.81
CA GLY A 14 -14.08 -8.67 -9.14
C GLY A 14 -14.23 -7.15 -9.14
N VAL A 15 -13.21 -6.47 -9.65
CA VAL A 15 -13.25 -5.35 -10.60
C VAL A 15 -11.85 -5.28 -11.23
N ALA A 16 -11.63 -4.46 -12.24
CA ALA A 16 -10.34 -4.19 -12.88
C ALA A 16 -9.28 -3.56 -11.93
N GLY A 17 -8.97 -4.22 -10.80
CA GLY A 17 -8.52 -3.61 -9.55
C GLY A 17 -7.59 -4.50 -8.71
N GLN A 18 -6.59 -5.11 -9.35
CA GLN A 18 -5.41 -5.56 -8.60
C GLN A 18 -4.50 -4.36 -8.35
N ASP A 19 -4.23 -4.10 -7.08
CA ASP A 19 -3.30 -3.09 -6.60
C ASP A 19 -1.99 -3.09 -7.40
N PRO A 20 -1.58 -1.98 -8.04
CA PRO A 20 -0.39 -1.98 -8.89
C PRO A 20 0.90 -2.28 -8.10
N ALA A 21 0.88 -2.17 -6.76
CA ALA A 21 1.97 -2.63 -5.91
C ALA A 21 2.31 -4.12 -6.10
N TRP A 22 1.34 -4.96 -6.50
CA TRP A 22 1.58 -6.37 -6.78
C TRP A 22 2.57 -6.61 -7.93
N LYS A 23 2.75 -5.65 -8.84
CA LYS A 23 3.76 -5.73 -9.92
C LYS A 23 5.19 -5.58 -9.41
N HIS A 24 5.37 -5.12 -8.17
CA HIS A 24 6.67 -4.80 -7.58
C HIS A 24 7.08 -5.75 -6.45
N CYS A 25 6.25 -6.76 -6.15
CA CYS A 25 6.59 -7.81 -5.22
C CYS A 25 6.19 -9.18 -5.72
N THR A 26 6.86 -10.21 -5.20
CA THR A 26 6.50 -11.60 -5.42
C THR A 26 5.84 -12.16 -4.16
N LEU A 27 4.74 -12.92 -4.30
CA LEU A 27 4.13 -13.61 -3.15
C LEU A 27 5.01 -14.76 -2.67
N VAL A 28 5.07 -14.95 -1.36
CA VAL A 28 5.80 -16.06 -0.77
C VAL A 28 4.98 -17.34 -0.90
N GLU A 29 5.57 -18.37 -1.48
CA GLU A 29 4.92 -19.68 -1.60
C GLU A 29 4.56 -20.23 -0.21
N GLY A 30 3.31 -20.66 -0.03
CA GLY A 30 2.80 -21.11 1.27
C GLY A 30 2.43 -20.00 2.26
N ASN A 31 2.71 -18.72 1.96
CA ASN A 31 2.31 -17.59 2.81
C ASN A 31 1.65 -16.47 2.00
N LYS A 32 0.31 -16.51 1.94
CA LYS A 32 -0.53 -15.50 1.27
C LYS A 32 -0.37 -14.06 1.78
N ASN A 33 0.21 -13.88 2.97
CA ASN A 33 0.43 -12.57 3.57
C ASN A 33 1.90 -12.11 3.46
N GLY A 34 2.76 -12.97 2.93
CA GLY A 34 4.18 -12.73 2.75
C GLY A 34 4.50 -12.24 1.34
N THR A 35 5.34 -11.21 1.26
CA THR A 35 5.80 -10.64 -0.01
C THR A 35 7.31 -10.47 -0.01
N ILE A 36 7.93 -10.66 -1.18
CA ILE A 36 9.34 -10.40 -1.44
C ILE A 36 9.42 -9.16 -2.32
N CYS A 37 10.17 -8.15 -1.88
CA CYS A 37 10.38 -6.94 -2.67
C CYS A 37 11.28 -7.22 -3.88
N ASN A 38 10.82 -6.89 -5.09
CA ASN A 38 11.59 -7.12 -6.31
C ASN A 38 12.82 -6.18 -6.44
N TYR A 39 12.88 -5.09 -5.67
CA TYR A 39 14.00 -4.13 -5.73
C TYR A 39 15.15 -4.47 -4.78
N CYS A 40 14.84 -4.78 -3.52
CA CYS A 40 15.84 -5.01 -2.49
C CYS A 40 15.91 -6.47 -2.01
N GLY A 41 15.01 -7.34 -2.46
CA GLY A 41 14.93 -8.74 -2.03
C GLY A 41 14.42 -8.92 -0.59
N LEU A 42 13.94 -7.85 0.07
CA LEU A 42 13.44 -7.95 1.44
C LEU A 42 12.20 -8.82 1.49
N LEU A 43 12.25 -9.87 2.33
CA LEU A 43 11.11 -10.68 2.71
C LEU A 43 10.31 -9.99 3.81
N ILE A 44 9.08 -9.59 3.48
CA ILE A 44 8.07 -9.11 4.42
C ILE A 44 7.18 -10.30 4.76
N LYS A 45 7.26 -10.79 6.00
CA LYS A 45 6.61 -12.05 6.41
C LYS A 45 5.11 -11.95 6.65
N SER A 46 4.58 -10.75 6.91
CA SER A 46 3.18 -10.51 7.27
C SER A 46 2.75 -9.08 6.97
N GLY A 47 1.44 -8.81 7.06
CA GLY A 47 0.84 -7.49 6.84
C GLY A 47 0.54 -7.14 5.37
N GLY A 48 0.77 -8.09 4.44
CA GLY A 48 0.28 -8.03 3.07
C GLY A 48 0.78 -6.83 2.28
N ILE A 49 -0.01 -6.43 1.28
CA ILE A 49 0.38 -5.38 0.32
C ILE A 49 0.54 -4.01 0.97
N THR A 50 -0.19 -3.70 2.06
CA THR A 50 -0.11 -2.41 2.76
C THR A 50 1.28 -2.19 3.36
N ARG A 51 1.84 -3.19 4.05
CA ARG A 51 3.21 -3.09 4.58
C ARG A 51 4.25 -3.01 3.47
N PHE A 52 4.00 -3.67 2.35
CA PHE A 52 4.85 -3.55 1.18
C PHE A 52 4.80 -2.14 0.57
N LYS A 53 3.64 -1.49 0.51
CA LYS A 53 3.54 -0.09 0.08
C LYS A 53 4.32 0.86 0.99
N PHE A 54 4.23 0.70 2.32
CA PHE A 54 5.04 1.50 3.26
C PHE A 54 6.55 1.33 3.05
N HIS A 55 6.97 0.10 2.72
CA HIS A 55 8.36 -0.17 2.36
C HIS A 55 8.81 0.59 1.11
N LEU A 56 7.95 0.71 0.09
CA LEU A 56 8.24 1.42 -1.15
C LEU A 56 8.09 2.95 -1.06
N SER A 57 7.12 3.45 -0.30
CA SER A 57 6.81 4.88 -0.21
C SER A 57 7.65 5.65 0.80
N TYR A 58 8.36 4.93 1.69
CA TYR A 58 9.05 5.49 2.85
C TYR A 58 8.15 6.20 3.87
N ILE A 59 6.84 6.10 3.68
CA ILE A 59 5.82 6.65 4.57
C ILE A 59 5.38 5.50 5.45
N ASP A 60 5.73 5.55 6.73
CA ASP A 60 5.17 4.62 7.70
C ASP A 60 4.87 5.39 8.99
N PRO A 61 3.59 5.68 9.30
CA PRO A 61 3.21 6.41 10.49
C PRO A 61 3.59 5.69 11.78
N HIS A 62 3.81 4.37 11.72
CA HIS A 62 4.18 3.56 12.88
C HIS A 62 5.62 3.05 12.81
N SER A 63 6.41 3.47 11.81
CA SER A 63 7.82 3.09 11.61
C SER A 63 8.09 1.57 11.74
N ASN A 64 7.11 0.75 11.37
CA ASN A 64 7.10 -0.71 11.47
C ASN A 64 7.60 -1.43 10.21
N ALA A 65 7.80 -0.70 9.11
CA ALA A 65 8.27 -1.15 7.82
C ALA A 65 9.67 -0.61 7.56
N LYS A 66 10.57 -1.49 7.14
CA LYS A 66 11.90 -1.08 6.66
C LYS A 66 11.73 -0.34 5.35
N LYS A 67 12.50 0.72 5.13
CA LYS A 67 12.53 1.52 3.90
C LYS A 67 13.32 0.80 2.79
N CYS A 68 12.83 0.81 1.55
CA CYS A 68 13.53 0.20 0.41
C CYS A 68 14.68 1.06 -0.13
N PRO A 69 15.96 0.67 -0.06
CA PRO A 69 17.04 1.54 -0.54
C PRO A 69 17.14 1.66 -2.08
N ARG A 70 16.45 0.79 -2.83
CA ARG A 70 16.58 0.64 -4.29
C ARG A 70 15.29 0.93 -5.08
N VAL A 71 14.28 1.52 -4.44
CA VAL A 71 13.04 1.86 -5.14
C VAL A 71 13.28 3.06 -6.08
N PRO A 72 12.82 3.01 -7.34
CA PRO A 72 12.84 4.16 -8.23
C PRO A 72 11.96 5.30 -7.70
N PRO A 73 12.34 6.58 -7.92
CA PRO A 73 11.57 7.74 -7.44
C PRO A 73 10.10 7.73 -7.89
N GLU A 74 9.84 7.36 -9.13
CA GLU A 74 8.49 7.34 -9.72
C GLU A 74 7.60 6.34 -8.99
N ILE A 75 8.14 5.17 -8.67
CA ILE A 75 7.41 4.12 -7.94
C ILE A 75 7.19 4.56 -6.49
N CYS A 76 8.15 5.23 -5.87
CA CYS A 76 7.96 5.77 -4.53
C CYS A 76 6.79 6.77 -4.47
N ILE A 77 6.68 7.66 -5.46
CA ILE A 77 5.59 8.64 -5.55
C ILE A 77 4.25 7.93 -5.76
N LEU A 78 4.17 7.01 -6.74
CA LEU A 78 2.95 6.24 -7.01
C LEU A 78 2.45 5.47 -5.76
N MET A 79 3.37 4.83 -5.02
CA MET A 79 3.01 4.09 -3.80
C MET A 79 2.57 5.02 -2.68
N SER A 80 3.13 6.23 -2.62
CA SER A 80 2.75 7.25 -1.65
C SER A 80 1.35 7.78 -1.90
N GLU A 81 1.01 8.10 -3.16
CA GLU A 81 -0.32 8.58 -3.55
C GLU A 81 -1.40 7.56 -3.22
N MET A 82 -1.18 6.29 -3.56
CA MET A 82 -2.12 5.21 -3.23
C MET A 82 -2.32 4.99 -1.73
N LEU A 83 -1.28 5.22 -0.91
CA LEU A 83 -1.40 5.06 0.54
C LEU A 83 -2.18 6.20 1.18
N ILE A 84 -2.06 7.40 0.63
CA ILE A 84 -2.87 8.55 1.04
C ILE A 84 -4.34 8.22 0.77
N GLU A 85 -4.65 7.66 -0.40
CA GLU A 85 -6.03 7.27 -0.74
C GLU A 85 -6.60 6.15 0.16
N LEU A 86 -5.78 5.22 0.64
CA LEU A 86 -6.23 4.09 1.46
C LEU A 86 -6.28 4.37 2.98
N GLN A 87 -5.42 5.25 3.52
CA GLN A 87 -5.50 5.65 4.94
C GLN A 87 -6.63 6.64 5.20
N PHE A 88 -7.05 7.29 4.14
CA PHE A 88 -8.10 8.26 4.13
C PHE A 88 -9.21 7.68 3.21
N GLU A 89 -9.97 6.71 3.73
CA GLU A 89 -11.35 6.44 3.26
C GLU A 89 -12.28 7.60 3.64
N PRO A 90 -12.87 8.36 2.70
CA PRO A 90 -13.72 9.50 3.05
C PRO A 90 -14.78 9.02 4.04
N PRO A 91 -15.05 9.77 5.13
CA PRO A 91 -15.97 9.33 6.17
C PRO A 91 -17.23 8.77 5.52
N LYS A 92 -17.55 7.50 5.78
CA LYS A 92 -18.72 6.84 5.18
C LYS A 92 -19.93 7.72 5.48
N LEU A 93 -20.50 8.27 4.41
CA LEU A 93 -21.55 9.26 4.47
C LEU A 93 -22.78 8.64 5.16
N HIS A 94 -22.95 8.94 6.44
CA HIS A 94 -24.29 8.97 7.01
C HIS A 94 -24.74 10.43 6.97
N ASN A 95 -25.80 10.68 6.19
CA ASN A 95 -26.55 11.93 6.03
C ASN A 95 -25.83 13.25 6.38
N GLY A 96 -25.28 13.91 5.36
CA GLY A 96 -24.96 15.34 5.37
C GLY A 96 -23.50 15.68 5.70
N ILE A 97 -22.75 16.12 4.70
CA ILE A 97 -21.39 16.64 4.90
C ILE A 97 -21.50 17.99 5.59
N ASN A 98 -20.97 18.10 6.81
CA ASN A 98 -20.58 19.41 7.32
C ASN A 98 -19.28 19.83 6.59
N ASN A 99 -19.21 21.07 6.09
CA ASN A 99 -18.08 21.57 5.31
C ASN A 99 -16.75 21.58 6.11
N ASN A 100 -16.82 21.60 7.44
CA ASN A 100 -15.66 21.56 8.33
C ASN A 100 -14.98 20.16 8.31
N MET A 101 -15.76 19.06 8.33
CA MET A 101 -15.22 17.69 8.25
C MET A 101 -14.55 17.42 6.89
N LYS A 102 -15.12 17.95 5.80
CA LYS A 102 -14.48 17.90 4.47
C LYS A 102 -13.17 18.70 4.44
N HIS A 103 -13.15 19.89 5.05
CA HIS A 103 -11.93 20.69 5.10
C HIS A 103 -10.84 20.04 5.97
N LEU A 104 -11.19 19.47 7.12
CA LEU A 104 -10.27 18.77 8.01
C LEU A 104 -9.66 17.54 7.34
N TRP A 105 -10.47 16.81 6.58
CA TRP A 105 -10.03 15.73 5.71
C TRP A 105 -9.01 16.20 4.67
N GLU A 106 -9.39 17.17 3.84
CA GLU A 106 -8.52 17.70 2.79
C GLU A 106 -7.24 18.29 3.36
N THR A 107 -7.31 18.91 4.54
CA THR A 107 -6.14 19.46 5.24
C THR A 107 -5.22 18.34 5.73
N SER A 108 -5.77 17.25 6.26
CA SER A 108 -5.00 16.08 6.69
C SER A 108 -4.31 15.40 5.50
N VAL A 109 -5.03 15.21 4.39
CA VAL A 109 -4.49 14.73 3.11
C VAL A 109 -3.38 15.66 2.61
N LYS A 110 -3.63 16.98 2.55
CA LYS A 110 -2.63 17.99 2.13
C LYS A 110 -1.41 18.05 3.06
N GLN A 111 -1.57 17.78 4.35
CA GLN A 111 -0.47 17.72 5.30
C GLN A 111 0.38 16.46 5.10
N VAL A 112 -0.24 15.31 4.84
CA VAL A 112 0.48 14.09 4.44
C VAL A 112 1.19 14.31 3.11
N SER A 113 0.53 14.84 2.08
CA SER A 113 1.15 15.16 0.78
C SER A 113 2.33 16.13 0.92
N ARG A 114 2.25 17.15 1.79
CA ARG A 114 3.39 18.03 2.09
C ARG A 114 4.54 17.29 2.75
N HIS A 115 4.28 16.39 3.70
CA HIS A 115 5.32 15.57 4.32
C HIS A 115 6.01 14.64 3.30
N VAL A 116 5.24 14.05 2.37
CA VAL A 116 5.78 13.27 1.23
C VAL A 116 6.70 14.13 0.36
N LEU A 117 6.23 15.31 -0.05
CA LEU A 117 7.00 16.22 -0.89
C LEU A 117 8.29 16.72 -0.21
N VAL A 118 8.24 16.97 1.10
CA VAL A 118 9.43 17.37 1.89
C VAL A 118 10.45 16.23 1.98
N MET A 119 10.01 14.98 2.18
CA MET A 119 10.89 13.81 2.18
C MET A 119 11.59 13.58 0.83
N HIS A 120 11.00 14.03 -0.28
CA HIS A 120 11.58 13.90 -1.63
C HIS A 120 12.44 15.07 -2.08
N ARG A 121 12.31 16.25 -1.47
CA ARG A 121 13.08 17.46 -1.84
C ARG A 121 14.44 17.59 -1.14
N GLY A 122 14.79 16.65 -0.26
CA GLY A 122 16.02 16.70 0.55
C GLY A 122 17.12 15.72 0.13
N ARG A 123 17.15 15.28 -1.14
CA ARG A 123 18.15 14.33 -1.64
C ARG A 123 18.93 14.87 -2.82
#